data_AF-A0A7I7SS85-F1
#
_entry.id   AF-A0A7I7SS85-F1
#
_cell.length_a   1.000
_cell.length_b   1.000
_cell.length_c   1.000
_cell.angle_alpha   90.00
_cell.angle_beta   90.00
_cell.angle_gamma   90.00
#
_symmetry.space_group_name_H-M   'P 1'
#
loop_
_entity.id
_entity.type
_entity.pdbx_description
1 polymer ?
#
loop_
_entity_poly.entity_id
_entity_poly.type
_entity_poly.pdbx_seq_one_letter_code
_entity_poly.pdbx_strand_id
1 'polypeptide(L)'
;MLDSSRQTFGVPGGPGVFANDPGLKAALDVLNSHWPWTISWAELQQETVTRLRGAGSPAGAGLPVRIDELLNVLILNGTARYRLDPVSADATTTGTDEPSRLMAELSQREAEAVTFNRWREVFSLSAADRLLVALLDGTHYRDILLDGLLAAARHEQIQIDDEELCAQIDPLPQRLAMMRLCRG
;
A
#
# COMPACT_ATOMS: atom_id res chain seq x y z
N MET A 1 -13.51 -17.87 7.96
CA MET A 1 -13.82 -19.29 8.22
C MET A 1 -14.02 -19.99 6.88
N LEU A 2 -13.23 -21.02 6.56
CA LEU A 2 -13.23 -21.69 5.24
C LEU A 2 -14.32 -22.77 5.15
N ASP A 3 -15.55 -22.41 5.46
CA ASP A 3 -16.74 -23.26 5.29
C ASP A 3 -17.41 -23.00 3.93
N SER A 4 -18.52 -23.68 3.64
CA SER A 4 -19.31 -23.47 2.42
C SER A 4 -20.27 -22.27 2.50
N SER A 5 -20.19 -21.45 3.55
CA SER A 5 -21.04 -20.26 3.70
C SER A 5 -20.73 -19.22 2.62
N ARG A 6 -21.64 -18.30 2.32
CA ARG A 6 -21.33 -17.20 1.41
C ARG A 6 -20.53 -16.12 2.13
N GLN A 7 -19.41 -15.70 1.54
CA GLN A 7 -18.61 -14.58 2.03
C GLN A 7 -18.45 -13.51 0.96
N THR A 8 -18.42 -12.25 1.40
CA THR A 8 -18.30 -11.07 0.54
C THR A 8 -16.93 -10.48 0.71
N PHE A 9 -16.25 -10.22 -0.40
CA PHE A 9 -14.92 -9.64 -0.48
C PHE A 9 -14.97 -8.36 -1.32
N GLY A 10 -14.21 -7.34 -0.94
CA GLY A 10 -14.14 -6.07 -1.66
C GLY A 10 -13.89 -4.88 -0.76
N VAL A 11 -13.56 -3.75 -1.38
CA VAL A 11 -13.40 -2.46 -0.69
C VAL A 11 -14.80 -1.94 -0.29
N PRO A 12 -14.97 -1.35 0.91
CA PRO A 12 -16.23 -0.71 1.30
C PRO A 12 -16.69 0.30 0.24
N GLY A 13 -17.92 0.14 -0.28
CA GLY A 13 -18.49 1.01 -1.31
C GLY A 13 -18.06 0.70 -2.76
N GLY A 14 -17.20 -0.31 -2.97
CA GLY A 14 -16.78 -0.78 -4.30
C GLY A 14 -17.52 -2.06 -4.77
N PRO A 15 -17.19 -2.55 -5.98
CA PRO A 15 -17.70 -3.83 -6.47
C PRO A 15 -17.26 -4.97 -5.55
N GLY A 16 -18.23 -5.68 -4.97
CA GLY A 16 -17.97 -6.84 -4.12
C GLY A 16 -18.03 -8.16 -4.90
N VAL A 17 -17.23 -9.13 -4.47
CA VAL A 17 -17.20 -10.49 -5.02
C VAL A 17 -17.68 -11.46 -3.95
N PHE A 18 -18.51 -12.40 -4.35
CA PHE A 18 -19.04 -13.41 -3.46
C PHE A 18 -18.37 -14.75 -3.74
N ALA A 19 -17.86 -15.40 -2.71
CA ALA A 19 -17.30 -16.73 -2.81
C ALA A 19 -17.96 -17.66 -1.78
N ASN A 20 -18.41 -18.82 -2.27
CA ASN A 20 -18.96 -19.91 -1.45
C ASN A 20 -18.02 -21.14 -1.48
N ASP A 21 -17.11 -21.20 -2.45
CA ASP A 21 -16.11 -22.25 -2.58
C ASP A 21 -14.95 -21.97 -1.60
N PRO A 22 -14.56 -22.92 -0.73
CA PRO A 22 -13.46 -22.76 0.21
C PRO A 22 -12.12 -22.44 -0.47
N GLY A 23 -11.88 -22.97 -1.68
CA GLY A 23 -10.67 -22.69 -2.45
C GLY A 23 -10.60 -21.24 -2.92
N LEU A 24 -11.72 -20.72 -3.45
CA LEU A 24 -11.80 -19.31 -3.86
C LEU A 24 -11.71 -18.35 -2.67
N LYS A 25 -12.33 -18.70 -1.52
CA LYS A 25 -12.17 -17.93 -0.29
C LYS A 25 -10.71 -17.87 0.16
N ALA A 26 -10.03 -19.01 0.17
CA ALA A 26 -8.62 -19.07 0.53
C ALA A 26 -7.75 -18.23 -0.42
N ALA A 27 -8.03 -18.25 -1.73
CA ALA A 27 -7.33 -17.42 -2.71
C ALA A 27 -7.58 -15.92 -2.50
N LEU A 28 -8.83 -15.51 -2.22
CA LEU A 28 -9.18 -14.12 -1.90
C LEU A 28 -8.50 -13.66 -0.61
N ASP A 29 -8.43 -14.52 0.41
CA ASP A 29 -7.68 -14.24 1.64
C ASP A 29 -6.17 -14.08 1.36
N VAL A 30 -5.59 -14.85 0.42
CA VAL A 30 -4.18 -14.69 0.01
C VAL A 30 -3.97 -13.34 -0.63
N LEU A 31 -4.79 -12.99 -1.62
CA LEU A 31 -4.73 -11.69 -2.29
C LEU A 31 -4.87 -10.52 -1.30
N ASN A 32 -5.81 -10.61 -0.36
CA ASN A 32 -6.00 -9.59 0.67
C ASN A 32 -4.82 -9.49 1.64
N SER A 33 -4.23 -10.60 2.05
CA SER A 33 -3.06 -10.57 2.96
C SER A 33 -1.79 -10.03 2.31
N HIS A 34 -1.69 -10.14 0.98
CA HIS A 34 -0.57 -9.62 0.21
C HIS A 34 -0.75 -8.15 -0.16
N TRP A 35 -1.97 -7.60 -0.10
CA TRP A 35 -2.20 -6.18 -0.36
C TRP A 35 -1.36 -5.29 0.58
N PRO A 36 -0.61 -4.29 0.07
CA PRO A 36 -0.62 -3.72 -1.28
C PRO A 36 0.53 -4.22 -2.19
N TRP A 37 1.06 -5.41 -1.96
CA TRP A 37 2.17 -6.01 -2.70
C TRP A 37 1.70 -6.94 -3.82
N THR A 38 2.59 -7.20 -4.78
CA THR A 38 2.34 -8.12 -5.88
C THR A 38 2.71 -9.54 -5.47
N ILE A 39 1.83 -10.50 -5.75
CA ILE A 39 2.08 -11.94 -5.57
C ILE A 39 2.17 -12.61 -6.95
N SER A 40 3.10 -13.54 -7.14
CA SER A 40 3.17 -14.31 -8.38
C SER A 40 2.08 -15.39 -8.42
N TRP A 41 1.78 -15.89 -9.63
CA TRP A 41 0.83 -16.99 -9.82
C TRP A 41 1.21 -18.27 -9.06
N ALA A 42 2.51 -18.60 -9.05
CA ALA A 42 3.01 -19.78 -8.36
C ALA A 42 2.86 -19.66 -6.83
N GLU A 43 3.19 -18.49 -6.28
CA GLU A 43 3.02 -18.20 -4.84
C GLU A 43 1.55 -18.20 -4.44
N LEU A 44 0.67 -17.58 -5.23
CA LEU A 44 -0.77 -17.57 -4.97
C LEU A 44 -1.33 -18.99 -4.85
N GLN A 45 -0.99 -19.87 -5.79
CA GLN A 45 -1.42 -21.27 -5.73
C GLN A 45 -0.86 -21.98 -4.49
N GLN A 46 0.44 -21.85 -4.25
CA GLN A 46 1.12 -22.52 -3.15
C GLN A 46 0.57 -22.09 -1.78
N GLU A 47 0.37 -20.79 -1.56
CA GLU A 47 -0.22 -20.27 -0.33
C GLU A 47 -1.69 -20.66 -0.17
N THR A 48 -2.46 -20.64 -1.26
CA THR A 48 -3.87 -21.07 -1.23
C THR A 48 -3.97 -22.53 -0.80
N VAL A 49 -3.15 -23.42 -1.39
CA VAL A 49 -3.09 -24.84 -1.02
C VAL A 49 -2.64 -25.01 0.43
N THR A 50 -1.66 -24.23 0.88
CA THR A 50 -1.17 -24.26 2.26
C THR A 50 -2.28 -23.90 3.26
N ARG A 51 -3.06 -22.86 2.96
CA ARG A 51 -4.21 -22.44 3.81
C ARG A 51 -5.33 -23.47 3.82
N LEU A 52 -5.67 -24.04 2.66
CA LEU A 52 -6.67 -25.11 2.58
C LEU A 52 -6.26 -26.33 3.42
N ARG A 53 -5.00 -26.75 3.33
CA ARG A 53 -4.45 -27.84 4.14
C ARG A 53 -4.51 -27.52 5.63
N GLY A 54 -4.13 -26.30 6.03
CA GLY A 54 -4.21 -25.85 7.41
C GLY A 54 -5.63 -25.85 7.98
N ALA A 55 -6.63 -25.65 7.13
CA ALA A 55 -8.04 -25.72 7.48
C ALA A 55 -8.68 -27.12 7.29
N GLY A 56 -7.90 -28.15 6.99
CA GLY A 56 -8.40 -29.51 6.77
C GLY A 56 -9.26 -29.69 5.52
N SER A 57 -9.21 -28.73 4.58
CA SER A 57 -9.96 -28.77 3.33
C SER A 57 -9.09 -29.30 2.18
N PRO A 58 -9.59 -30.23 1.34
CA PRO A 58 -8.81 -30.75 0.23
C PRO A 58 -8.64 -29.72 -0.89
N ALA A 59 -7.43 -29.60 -1.41
CA ALA A 59 -7.20 -28.88 -2.67
C ALA A 59 -7.67 -29.77 -3.83
N GLY A 60 -8.84 -29.47 -4.40
CA GLY A 60 -9.33 -30.18 -5.58
C GLY A 60 -8.43 -29.96 -6.81
N ALA A 61 -8.34 -30.96 -7.70
CA ALA A 61 -7.48 -30.90 -8.89
C ALA A 61 -7.79 -29.72 -9.84
N GLY A 62 -9.03 -29.21 -9.83
CA GLY A 62 -9.44 -28.04 -10.60
C GLY A 62 -9.20 -26.70 -9.91
N LEU A 63 -8.51 -26.65 -8.78
CA LEU A 63 -8.25 -25.40 -8.04
C LEU A 63 -7.52 -24.35 -8.91
N PRO A 64 -6.44 -24.66 -9.66
CA PRO A 64 -5.75 -23.64 -10.46
C PRO A 64 -6.67 -22.97 -11.48
N VAL A 65 -7.45 -23.75 -12.24
CA VAL A 65 -8.39 -23.23 -13.24
C VAL A 65 -9.43 -22.30 -12.61
N ARG A 66 -9.96 -22.66 -11.43
CA ARG A 66 -10.94 -21.82 -10.72
C ARG A 66 -10.32 -20.53 -10.19
N ILE A 67 -9.04 -20.55 -9.76
CA ILE A 67 -8.33 -19.33 -9.36
C ILE A 67 -8.10 -18.45 -10.60
N ASP A 68 -7.74 -19.02 -11.76
CA ASP A 68 -7.61 -18.25 -13.02
C ASP A 68 -8.93 -17.57 -13.42
N GLU A 69 -10.05 -18.31 -13.37
CA GLU A 69 -11.39 -17.77 -13.61
C GLU A 69 -11.74 -16.63 -12.65
N LEU A 70 -11.42 -16.81 -11.35
CA LEU A 70 -11.58 -15.75 -10.35
C LEU A 70 -10.75 -14.52 -10.72
N LEU A 71 -9.45 -14.68 -11.00
CA LEU A 71 -8.57 -13.56 -11.36
C LEU A 71 -9.08 -12.80 -12.58
N ASN A 72 -9.55 -13.52 -13.62
CA ASN A 72 -10.15 -12.90 -14.80
C ASN A 72 -11.35 -12.02 -14.41
N VAL A 73 -12.26 -12.51 -13.57
CA VAL A 73 -13.40 -11.73 -13.08
C VAL A 73 -12.92 -10.51 -12.28
N LEU A 74 -11.96 -10.68 -11.38
CA LEU A 74 -11.46 -9.58 -10.55
C LEU A 74 -10.80 -8.48 -11.39
N ILE A 75 -10.00 -8.86 -12.39
CA ILE A 75 -9.29 -7.94 -13.28
C ILE A 75 -10.29 -7.21 -14.19
N LEU A 76 -11.23 -7.92 -14.81
CA LEU A 76 -12.24 -7.32 -15.68
C LEU A 76 -13.16 -6.34 -14.92
N ASN A 77 -13.44 -6.61 -13.64
CA ASN A 77 -14.20 -5.72 -12.77
C ASN A 77 -13.36 -4.58 -12.16
N GLY A 78 -12.06 -4.50 -12.47
CA GLY A 78 -11.15 -3.48 -11.93
C GLY A 78 -10.81 -3.63 -10.44
N THR A 79 -11.17 -4.76 -9.83
CA THR A 79 -10.92 -5.08 -8.41
C THR A 79 -9.57 -5.76 -8.15
N ALA A 80 -8.93 -6.25 -9.21
CA ALA A 80 -7.53 -6.69 -9.20
C ALA A 80 -6.78 -6.10 -10.39
N ARG A 81 -5.44 -6.08 -10.32
CA ARG A 81 -4.56 -5.63 -11.39
C ARG A 81 -3.41 -6.61 -11.54
N TYR A 82 -2.97 -6.86 -12.77
CA TYR A 82 -1.71 -7.55 -13.04
C TYR A 82 -0.63 -6.52 -13.39
N ARG A 83 0.64 -6.84 -13.11
CA ARG A 83 1.77 -5.98 -13.41
C ARG A 83 2.90 -6.81 -14.00
N LEU A 84 3.66 -6.19 -14.90
CA LEU A 84 4.91 -6.76 -15.43
C LEU A 84 6.08 -6.51 -14.47
N ASP A 85 6.02 -5.41 -13.73
CA ASP A 85 6.99 -5.04 -12.72
C ASP A 85 6.31 -5.12 -11.33
N PRO A 86 6.70 -6.10 -10.49
CA PRO A 86 6.04 -6.36 -9.21
C PRO A 86 6.30 -5.23 -8.21
N VAL A 87 5.26 -4.89 -7.44
CA VAL A 87 5.42 -4.04 -6.25
C VAL A 87 5.81 -4.94 -5.08
N SER A 88 7.08 -4.93 -4.70
CA SER A 88 7.60 -5.74 -3.58
C SER A 88 7.46 -5.01 -2.25
N ALA A 89 7.17 -5.77 -1.20
CA ALA A 89 7.52 -5.39 0.15
C ALA A 89 9.04 -5.42 0.24
N ASP A 90 9.69 -4.27 0.37
CA ASP A 90 10.98 -4.26 1.05
C ASP A 90 10.69 -4.55 2.54
N ALA A 91 11.66 -4.77 3.42
CA ALA A 91 11.36 -5.03 4.85
C ALA A 91 12.18 -4.15 5.79
N THR A 92 12.84 -3.12 5.25
CA THR A 92 14.09 -2.65 5.88
C THR A 92 14.38 -1.18 5.71
N THR A 93 13.52 -0.38 5.09
CA THR A 93 13.81 1.05 4.91
C THR A 93 12.61 1.92 5.24
N THR A 94 12.77 2.78 6.25
CA THR A 94 11.86 3.88 6.60
C THR A 94 11.81 4.99 5.53
N GLY A 95 12.25 4.70 4.31
CA GLY A 95 12.34 5.64 3.20
C GLY A 95 11.17 5.50 2.24
N THR A 96 10.83 6.62 1.60
CA THR A 96 9.91 6.64 0.46
C THR A 96 10.66 6.16 -0.80
N ASP A 97 9.97 5.57 -1.77
CA ASP A 97 10.63 5.28 -3.05
C ASP A 97 11.08 6.56 -3.76
N GLU A 98 12.21 6.45 -4.46
CA GLU A 98 12.89 7.60 -5.04
C GLU A 98 12.02 8.38 -6.05
N PRO A 99 11.28 7.74 -6.98
CA PRO A 99 10.34 8.46 -7.84
C PRO A 99 9.29 9.27 -7.06
N SER A 100 8.68 8.69 -6.04
CA SER A 100 7.71 9.39 -5.18
C SER A 100 8.33 10.58 -4.44
N ARG A 101 9.54 10.40 -3.91
CA ARG A 101 10.30 11.45 -3.23
C ARG A 101 10.65 12.60 -4.17
N LEU A 102 11.19 12.28 -5.35
CA LEU A 102 11.54 13.28 -6.37
C LEU A 102 10.32 14.04 -6.87
N MET A 103 9.15 13.37 -7.00
CA MET A 103 7.91 14.07 -7.35
C MET A 103 7.46 15.05 -6.27
N ALA A 104 7.61 14.68 -4.99
CA ALA A 104 7.32 15.58 -3.87
C ALA A 104 8.26 16.80 -3.86
N GLU A 105 9.55 16.59 -4.13
CA GLU A 105 10.55 17.66 -4.25
C GLU A 105 10.24 18.59 -5.45
N LEU A 106 9.92 18.02 -6.62
CA LEU A 106 9.60 18.79 -7.82
C LEU A 106 8.34 19.65 -7.65
N SER A 107 7.29 19.09 -7.05
CA SER A 107 6.01 19.79 -6.87
C SER A 107 5.98 20.69 -5.63
N GLN A 108 7.05 20.71 -4.83
CA GLN A 108 7.10 21.41 -3.53
C GLN A 108 6.77 22.91 -3.63
N ARG A 109 7.09 23.54 -4.76
CA ARG A 109 6.86 24.99 -5.00
C ARG A 109 5.53 25.28 -5.69
N GLU A 110 4.78 24.25 -6.05
CA GLU A 110 3.48 24.40 -6.70
C GLU A 110 2.38 24.66 -5.66
N ALA A 111 1.31 25.34 -6.08
CA ALA A 111 0.16 25.60 -5.21
C ALA A 111 -0.52 24.31 -4.76
N GLU A 112 -0.47 23.26 -5.59
CA GLU A 112 -0.98 21.93 -5.33
C GLU A 112 0.16 20.91 -5.40
N ALA A 113 0.98 20.86 -4.35
CA ALA A 113 2.05 19.87 -4.25
C ALA A 113 1.46 18.46 -4.27
N VAL A 114 2.06 17.56 -5.06
CA VAL A 114 1.58 16.20 -5.25
C VAL A 114 2.72 15.19 -5.26
N THR A 115 2.41 13.96 -4.87
CA THR A 115 3.25 12.81 -5.15
C THR A 115 2.39 11.68 -5.69
N PHE A 116 3.03 10.58 -6.08
CA PHE A 116 2.36 9.35 -6.42
C PHE A 116 3.03 8.20 -5.70
N ASN A 117 2.32 7.11 -5.41
CA ASN A 117 2.92 5.89 -4.87
C ASN A 117 3.33 4.90 -5.98
N ARG A 118 3.90 3.74 -5.61
CA ARG A 118 4.22 2.65 -6.56
C ARG A 118 3.02 2.13 -7.38
N TRP A 119 1.80 2.40 -6.91
CA TRP A 119 0.54 2.11 -7.62
C TRP A 119 0.11 3.22 -8.59
N ARG A 120 0.91 4.29 -8.71
CA ARG A 120 0.64 5.51 -9.50
C ARG A 120 -0.65 6.21 -9.08
N GLU A 121 -1.07 6.01 -7.84
CA GLU A 121 -2.15 6.81 -7.26
C GLU A 121 -1.54 8.12 -6.80
N VAL A 122 -2.20 9.21 -7.17
CA VAL A 122 -1.74 10.57 -6.89
C VAL A 122 -2.32 11.02 -5.55
N PHE A 123 -1.49 11.64 -4.73
CA PHE A 123 -1.86 12.21 -3.44
C PHE A 123 -1.46 13.68 -3.40
N SER A 124 -2.40 14.53 -2.98
CA SER A 124 -2.11 15.92 -2.62
C SER A 124 -1.35 15.96 -1.30
N LEU A 125 -0.28 16.75 -1.26
CA LEU A 125 0.57 16.91 -0.09
C LEU A 125 0.17 18.16 0.68
N SER A 126 0.07 18.02 2.00
CA SER A 126 -0.02 19.18 2.88
C SER A 126 1.29 20.00 2.84
N ALA A 127 1.25 21.21 3.41
CA ALA A 127 2.45 22.05 3.51
C ALA A 127 3.61 21.38 4.26
N ALA A 128 3.29 20.56 5.28
CA ALA A 128 4.29 19.77 5.99
C ALA A 128 4.72 18.54 5.18
N ASP A 129 3.79 17.82 4.55
CA ASP A 129 4.11 16.58 3.83
C ASP A 129 4.97 16.83 2.58
N ARG A 130 4.80 17.95 1.87
CA ARG A 130 5.67 18.29 0.72
C ARG A 130 7.14 18.45 1.11
N LEU A 131 7.40 18.88 2.35
CA LEU A 131 8.76 19.00 2.90
C LEU A 131 9.26 17.65 3.39
N LEU A 132 8.45 16.98 4.22
CA LEU A 132 8.83 15.73 4.86
C LEU A 132 9.05 14.62 3.85
N VAL A 133 8.14 14.43 2.89
CA VAL A 133 8.23 13.35 1.89
C VAL A 133 9.49 13.49 1.04
N ALA A 134 9.90 14.71 0.69
CA ALA A 134 11.11 14.98 -0.08
C ALA A 134 12.41 14.59 0.66
N LEU A 135 12.39 14.58 2.00
CA LEU A 135 13.55 14.22 2.83
C LEU A 135 13.64 12.72 3.17
N LEU A 136 12.60 11.93 2.85
CA LEU A 136 12.54 10.51 3.20
C LEU A 136 13.30 9.62 2.20
N ASP A 137 14.62 9.73 2.18
CA ASP A 137 15.51 8.86 1.39
C ASP A 137 15.90 7.54 2.12
N GLY A 138 15.44 7.36 3.36
CA GLY A 138 15.76 6.21 4.21
C GLY A 138 17.02 6.38 5.07
N THR A 139 17.70 7.53 4.99
CA THR A 139 18.85 7.89 5.84
C THR A 139 18.54 9.00 6.84
N HIS A 140 17.45 9.73 6.60
CA HIS A 140 17.02 10.83 7.46
C HIS A 140 16.21 10.32 8.66
N TYR A 141 16.65 10.73 9.85
CA TYR A 141 16.00 10.44 11.13
C TYR A 141 15.21 11.66 11.63
N ARG A 142 14.42 11.44 12.69
CA ARG A 142 13.50 12.43 13.28
C ARG A 142 14.09 13.84 13.42
N ASP A 143 15.33 13.95 13.87
CA ASP A 143 15.99 15.23 14.12
C ASP A 143 16.21 16.03 12.83
N ILE A 144 16.59 15.37 11.73
CA ILE A 144 16.79 16.07 10.45
C ILE A 144 15.45 16.49 9.83
N LEU A 145 14.38 15.71 10.08
CA LEU A 145 13.03 16.09 9.67
C LEU A 145 12.54 17.33 10.44
N LEU A 146 12.84 17.41 11.75
CA LEU A 146 12.55 18.60 12.57
C LEU A 146 13.31 19.82 12.06
N ASP A 147 14.61 19.69 11.80
CA ASP A 147 15.44 20.77 11.26
C ASP A 147 14.93 21.28 9.91
N GLY A 148 14.48 20.36 9.04
CA GLY A 148 13.89 20.70 7.75
C GLY A 148 12.59 21.51 7.88
N LEU A 149 11.68 21.12 8.79
CA LEU A 149 10.46 21.87 9.07
C LEU A 149 10.76 23.23 9.70
N LEU A 150 11.69 23.31 10.64
CA LEU A 150 12.13 24.57 11.26
C LEU A 150 12.71 25.55 10.23
N ALA A 151 13.51 25.05 9.29
CA ALA A 151 14.07 25.87 8.22
C ALA A 151 12.97 26.44 7.30
N ALA A 152 11.96 25.63 6.97
CA ALA A 152 10.83 26.06 6.16
C ALA A 152 9.94 27.08 6.90
N ALA A 153 9.63 26.84 8.18
CA ALA A 153 8.86 27.76 9.00
C ALA A 153 9.53 29.15 9.10
N ARG A 154 10.86 29.16 9.27
CA ARG A 154 11.65 30.41 9.26
C ARG A 154 11.61 31.12 7.91
N HIS A 155 11.65 30.37 6.80
CA HIS A 155 11.55 30.93 5.46
C HIS A 155 10.15 31.54 5.20
N GLU A 156 9.09 30.93 5.72
CA GLU A 156 7.72 31.44 5.65
C GLU A 156 7.37 32.48 6.74
N GLN A 157 8.35 32.85 7.59
CA GLN A 157 8.20 33.76 8.73
C GLN A 157 7.13 33.35 9.75
N ILE A 158 6.91 32.05 9.91
CA ILE A 158 5.94 31.48 10.84
C ILE A 158 6.67 31.11 12.14
N GLN A 159 6.16 31.58 13.29
CA GLN A 159 6.57 31.06 14.59
C GLN A 159 5.83 29.75 14.85
N ILE A 160 6.58 28.66 14.94
CA ILE A 160 6.09 27.32 15.28
C ILE A 160 6.89 26.86 16.49
N ASP A 161 6.21 26.30 17.49
CA ASP A 161 6.87 25.73 18.67
C ASP A 161 7.22 24.24 18.47
N ASP A 162 8.02 23.70 19.39
CA ASP A 162 8.50 22.32 19.31
C ASP A 162 7.35 21.29 19.42
N GLU A 163 6.26 21.62 20.10
CA GLU A 163 5.11 20.74 20.27
C GLU A 163 4.34 20.60 18.94
N GLU A 164 4.12 21.71 18.24
CA GLU A 164 3.47 21.75 16.94
C GLU A 164 4.32 21.07 15.85
N LEU A 165 5.66 21.20 15.91
CA LEU A 165 6.58 20.47 15.04
C LEU A 165 6.52 18.95 15.27
N CYS A 166 6.52 18.50 16.53
CA CYS A 166 6.40 17.08 16.86
C CYS A 166 5.05 16.52 16.38
N ALA A 167 3.97 17.29 16.51
CA ALA A 167 2.64 16.92 16.02
C ALA A 167 2.58 16.69 14.50
N GLN A 168 3.50 17.27 13.71
CA GLN A 168 3.60 17.01 12.28
C GLN A 168 4.38 15.74 11.95
N ILE A 169 5.39 15.38 12.76
CA ILE A 169 6.29 14.25 12.48
C ILE A 169 5.79 12.94 13.09
N ASP A 170 5.24 12.97 14.29
CA ASP A 170 4.80 11.76 15.00
C ASP A 170 3.72 10.96 14.23
N PRO A 171 2.78 11.58 13.47
CA PRO A 171 1.83 10.85 12.62
C PRO A 171 2.40 10.48 11.24
N LEU A 172 3.62 10.87 10.89
CA LEU A 172 4.20 10.69 9.57
C LEU A 172 4.21 9.21 9.13
N PRO A 173 4.61 8.23 9.97
CA PRO A 173 4.55 6.82 9.57
C PRO A 173 3.15 6.36 9.17
N GLN A 174 2.12 6.80 9.91
CA GLN A 174 0.73 6.47 9.60
C GLN A 174 0.28 7.14 8.29
N ARG A 175 0.65 8.42 8.05
CA ARG A 175 0.32 9.12 6.80
C ARG A 175 0.99 8.47 5.59
N LEU A 176 2.27 8.10 5.70
CA LEU A 176 2.99 7.38 4.64
C LEU A 176 2.37 6.00 4.37
N ALA A 177 1.95 5.28 5.42
CA ALA A 177 1.26 4.00 5.27
C ALA A 177 -0.10 4.17 4.56
N MET A 178 -0.88 5.21 4.91
CA MET A 178 -2.14 5.53 4.23
C MET A 178 -1.94 5.86 2.74
N MET A 179 -0.89 6.61 2.41
CA MET A 179 -0.52 6.93 1.02
C MET A 179 0.18 5.77 0.31
N ARG A 180 0.55 4.71 1.03
CA ARG A 180 1.36 3.58 0.53
C ARG A 180 2.70 4.04 -0.06
N LEU A 181 3.31 5.03 0.58
CA LEU A 181 4.62 5.59 0.21
C LEU A 181 5.78 4.91 0.93
N CYS A 182 5.52 4.19 2.03
CA CYS A 182 6.55 3.39 2.70
C CYS A 182 7.10 2.35 1.71
N ARG A 183 8.43 2.32 1.55
CA ARG A 183 9.09 1.06 1.24
C ARG A 183 8.77 0.10 2.38
N GLY A 184 8.31 -1.10 2.08
CA GLY A 184 8.04 -2.09 3.12
C GLY A 184 9.24 -2.28 4.06
#